data_AF-H0SX61-F1
#
_entry.id   AF-H0SX61-F1
#
_cell.length_a   1.000
_cell.length_b   1.000
_cell.length_c   1.000
_cell.angle_alpha   90.00
_cell.angle_beta   90.00
_cell.angle_gamma   90.00
#
_symmetry.space_group_name_H-M   'P 1'
#
loop_
_entity.id
_entity.type
_entity.pdbx_description
1 polymer ?
#
loop_
_entity_poly.entity_id
_entity_poly.type
_entity_poly.pdbx_seq_one_letter_code
_entity_poly.pdbx_strand_id
1 'polypeptide(L)'
;MPVRKRFRIEEAIVGHMPEPDFVGGEIGPNHKEIMDELRAIRAQMANAIRGGGGHSTTNAAIEESAQREVAEARALLETYRAQIEQCEKLKVELDLIHDAINRTKGEIATLHAKSFNGEEMAKVNGELGAVVGGTEQATQQILEAAEAIDNAASALGKVDSADQQKILSEEIQERVVSIFEACNFQDLTGQRINKVMTTMKFIEHHIVVMMDIWGGVDAIKAHVPPIVDTREGDARLLNGPKAEGDVGHASQDDIDAMFN
;
A
#
# COMPACT_ATOMS: atom_id res chain seq x y z
N MET A 1 -10.31 -44.35 -67.38
CA MET A 1 -9.95 -44.11 -68.79
C MET A 1 -10.90 -43.09 -69.39
N PRO A 2 -10.41 -42.08 -70.12
CA PRO A 2 -11.21 -41.02 -70.70
C PRO A 2 -11.64 -41.29 -72.16
N VAL A 3 -12.54 -40.41 -72.63
CA VAL A 3 -12.89 -40.06 -74.03
C VAL A 3 -13.90 -40.96 -74.77
N ARG A 4 -15.10 -40.42 -75.03
CA ARG A 4 -15.49 -39.87 -76.36
C ARG A 4 -16.93 -39.32 -76.35
N LYS A 5 -17.04 -38.02 -76.59
CA LYS A 5 -18.29 -37.36 -77.00
C LYS A 5 -18.74 -37.94 -78.35
N ARG A 6 -19.99 -38.38 -78.44
CA ARG A 6 -20.67 -38.65 -79.71
C ARG A 6 -21.93 -37.80 -79.77
N PHE A 7 -21.90 -36.82 -80.67
CA PHE A 7 -23.06 -36.08 -81.11
C PHE A 7 -23.93 -37.01 -81.97
N ARG A 8 -25.25 -36.97 -81.75
CA ARG A 8 -26.23 -37.67 -82.59
C ARG A 8 -27.10 -36.61 -83.24
N ILE A 9 -26.98 -36.51 -84.56
CA ILE A 9 -27.76 -35.67 -85.46
C ILE A 9 -28.60 -36.64 -86.29
N GLU A 10 -29.92 -36.64 -86.12
CA GLU A 10 -30.91 -37.20 -87.05
C GLU A 10 -32.08 -36.21 -87.06
N GLU A 11 -32.26 -35.52 -88.19
CA GLU A 11 -33.38 -35.68 -89.14
C GLU A 11 -34.56 -34.77 -88.78
N ALA A 12 -34.67 -33.61 -89.43
CA ALA A 12 -35.30 -33.40 -90.75
C ALA A 12 -36.84 -33.38 -90.67
N ILE A 13 -37.39 -32.17 -90.58
CA ILE A 13 -38.71 -31.86 -91.16
C ILE A 13 -38.53 -30.65 -92.06
N VAL A 14 -38.66 -30.92 -93.37
CA VAL A 14 -38.66 -29.99 -94.48
C VAL A 14 -39.97 -29.21 -94.47
N GLY A 15 -39.90 -27.88 -94.43
CA GLY A 15 -41.03 -26.97 -94.58
C GLY A 15 -40.55 -25.70 -95.27
N HIS A 16 -40.86 -25.59 -96.56
CA HIS A 16 -40.52 -24.53 -97.50
C HIS A 16 -41.05 -23.15 -97.06
N MET A 17 -40.19 -22.12 -97.03
CA MET A 17 -40.59 -20.72 -97.19
C MET A 17 -39.51 -19.94 -97.98
N PRO A 18 -39.91 -18.96 -98.81
CA PRO A 18 -39.11 -18.49 -99.95
C PRO A 18 -38.22 -17.29 -99.61
N GLU A 19 -37.12 -17.15 -100.36
CA GLU A 19 -36.21 -16.00 -100.29
C GLU A 19 -36.85 -14.73 -100.87
N PRO A 20 -36.52 -13.53 -100.35
CA PRO A 20 -36.84 -12.28 -101.01
C PRO A 20 -35.70 -11.85 -101.95
N ASP A 21 -36.06 -11.62 -103.21
CA ASP A 21 -35.21 -11.01 -104.24
C ASP A 21 -34.74 -9.61 -103.83
N PHE A 22 -33.43 -9.40 -103.84
CA PHE A 22 -32.80 -8.07 -103.70
C PHE A 22 -32.73 -7.40 -105.09
N VAL A 23 -33.65 -6.48 -105.37
CA VAL A 23 -33.54 -5.56 -106.52
C VAL A 23 -32.97 -4.25 -106.01
N GLY A 24 -31.84 -3.85 -106.60
CA GLY A 24 -31.15 -2.59 -106.32
C GLY A 24 -32.06 -1.37 -106.53
N GLY A 25 -32.25 -0.61 -105.46
CA GLY A 25 -32.94 0.67 -105.43
C GLY A 25 -32.26 1.59 -104.43
N GLU A 26 -32.17 2.87 -104.79
CA GLU A 26 -31.50 3.99 -104.15
C GLU A 26 -31.41 3.93 -102.61
N ILE A 27 -30.26 4.34 -102.05
CA ILE A 27 -30.05 4.51 -100.60
C ILE A 27 -30.99 5.61 -100.10
N GLY A 28 -32.20 5.21 -99.71
CA GLY A 28 -33.20 6.10 -99.13
C GLY A 28 -32.79 6.59 -97.73
N PRO A 29 -33.47 7.64 -97.23
CA PRO A 29 -33.20 8.28 -95.93
C PRO A 29 -33.17 7.30 -94.75
N ASN A 30 -33.82 6.14 -94.89
CA ASN A 30 -33.90 5.08 -93.90
C ASN A 30 -32.53 4.44 -93.57
N HIS A 31 -31.55 4.42 -94.50
CA HIS A 31 -30.21 3.89 -94.17
C HIS A 31 -29.46 4.81 -93.21
N LYS A 32 -29.67 6.12 -93.33
CA LYS A 32 -29.04 7.12 -92.44
C LYS A 32 -29.64 7.03 -91.04
N GLU A 33 -30.96 6.87 -90.94
CA GLU A 33 -31.65 6.63 -89.67
C GLU A 33 -31.19 5.34 -89.00
N ILE A 34 -31.09 4.23 -89.75
CA ILE A 34 -30.58 2.95 -89.21
C ILE A 34 -29.12 3.09 -88.72
N MET A 35 -28.28 3.85 -89.43
CA MET A 35 -26.89 4.07 -89.02
C MET A 35 -26.76 5.03 -87.83
N ASP A 36 -27.68 5.98 -87.69
CA ASP A 36 -27.77 6.87 -86.52
C ASP A 36 -28.32 6.12 -85.30
N GLU A 37 -29.30 5.23 -85.47
CA GLU A 37 -29.77 4.32 -84.42
C GLU A 37 -28.70 3.30 -84.01
N LEU A 38 -27.95 2.72 -84.94
CA LEU A 38 -26.81 1.86 -84.63
C LEU A 38 -25.71 2.63 -83.88
N ARG A 39 -25.48 3.92 -84.22
CA ARG A 39 -24.54 4.78 -83.49
C ARG A 39 -25.04 5.08 -82.08
N ALA A 40 -26.35 5.31 -81.90
CA ALA A 40 -26.98 5.52 -80.60
C ALA A 40 -26.90 4.25 -79.73
N ILE A 41 -27.18 3.08 -80.28
CA ILE A 41 -27.07 1.78 -79.60
C ILE A 41 -25.61 1.50 -79.23
N ARG A 42 -24.65 1.82 -80.10
CA ARG A 42 -23.21 1.66 -79.80
C ARG A 42 -22.73 2.63 -78.73
N ALA A 43 -23.27 3.85 -78.70
CA ALA A 43 -23.01 4.82 -77.63
C ALA A 43 -23.63 4.38 -76.29
N GLN A 44 -24.84 3.81 -76.31
CA GLN A 44 -25.47 3.22 -75.13
C GLN A 44 -24.69 2.01 -74.61
N MET A 45 -24.22 1.11 -75.49
CA MET A 45 -23.35 0.00 -75.09
C MET A 45 -21.99 0.49 -74.57
N ALA A 46 -21.39 1.52 -75.17
CA ALA A 46 -20.16 2.13 -74.67
C ALA A 46 -20.35 2.84 -73.32
N ASN A 47 -21.54 3.39 -73.04
CA ASN A 47 -21.91 3.94 -71.74
C ASN A 47 -22.26 2.85 -70.72
N ALA A 48 -22.82 1.71 -71.12
CA ALA A 48 -23.06 0.56 -70.24
C ALA A 48 -21.74 -0.11 -69.83
N ILE A 49 -20.77 -0.20 -70.75
CA ILE A 49 -19.41 -0.71 -70.46
C ILE A 49 -18.64 0.28 -69.58
N ARG A 50 -18.80 1.60 -69.76
CA ARG A 50 -18.26 2.62 -68.85
C ARG A 50 -19.02 2.74 -67.51
N GLY A 51 -20.29 2.37 -67.48
CA GLY A 51 -21.17 2.36 -66.31
C GLY A 51 -20.93 1.20 -65.34
N GLY A 52 -20.16 0.19 -65.75
CA GLY A 52 -19.65 -0.88 -64.87
C GLY A 52 -18.67 -0.41 -63.78
N GLY A 53 -18.21 0.85 -63.83
CA GLY A 53 -17.34 1.45 -62.82
C GLY A 53 -18.05 1.90 -61.53
N GLY A 54 -19.39 2.00 -61.53
CA GLY A 54 -20.16 2.47 -60.36
C GLY A 54 -20.23 1.45 -59.22
N HIS A 55 -20.22 0.16 -59.50
CA HIS A 55 -20.14 -0.89 -58.47
C HIS A 55 -18.77 -0.96 -57.80
N SER A 56 -17.70 -0.61 -58.52
CA SER A 56 -16.33 -0.61 -57.96
C SER A 56 -16.10 0.56 -57.00
N THR A 57 -16.69 1.74 -57.27
CA THR A 57 -16.53 2.92 -56.41
C THR A 57 -17.41 2.87 -55.17
N THR A 58 -18.63 2.32 -55.26
CA THR A 58 -19.49 2.09 -54.08
C THR A 58 -18.92 1.01 -53.18
N ASN A 59 -18.39 -0.09 -53.73
CA ASN A 59 -17.77 -1.14 -52.92
C ASN A 59 -16.47 -0.65 -52.27
N ALA A 60 -15.66 0.15 -52.98
CA ALA A 60 -14.45 0.76 -52.40
C ALA A 60 -14.78 1.77 -51.28
N ALA A 61 -15.83 2.58 -51.42
CA ALA A 61 -16.26 3.52 -50.38
C ALA A 61 -16.81 2.80 -49.14
N ILE A 62 -17.54 1.69 -49.34
CA ILE A 62 -18.04 0.84 -48.25
C ILE A 62 -16.86 0.15 -47.54
N GLU A 63 -15.90 -0.42 -48.29
CA GLU A 63 -14.68 -1.00 -47.71
C GLU A 63 -13.85 0.03 -46.95
N GLU A 64 -13.72 1.26 -47.44
CA GLU A 64 -13.03 2.35 -46.76
C GLU A 64 -13.74 2.76 -45.46
N SER A 65 -15.07 2.85 -45.47
CA SER A 65 -15.85 3.14 -44.26
C SER A 65 -15.71 2.03 -43.21
N ALA A 66 -15.79 0.76 -43.62
CA ALA A 66 -15.59 -0.38 -42.73
C ALA A 66 -14.15 -0.44 -42.19
N GLN A 67 -13.15 -0.09 -43.01
CA GLN A 67 -11.75 0.02 -42.55
C GLN A 67 -11.55 1.13 -41.52
N ARG A 68 -12.23 2.28 -41.68
CA ARG A 68 -12.21 3.36 -40.69
C ARG A 68 -12.88 2.95 -39.37
N GLU A 69 -14.04 2.33 -39.42
CA GLU A 69 -14.72 1.81 -38.21
C GLU A 69 -13.86 0.76 -37.48
N VAL A 70 -13.21 -0.14 -38.22
CA VAL A 70 -12.29 -1.14 -37.65
C VAL A 70 -11.04 -0.46 -37.05
N ALA A 71 -10.52 0.60 -37.68
CA ALA A 71 -9.39 1.35 -37.16
C ALA A 71 -9.75 2.10 -35.87
N GLU A 72 -10.93 2.72 -35.81
CA GLU A 72 -11.45 3.39 -34.63
C GLU A 72 -11.71 2.41 -33.48
N ALA A 73 -12.32 1.25 -33.77
CA ALA A 73 -12.53 0.19 -32.79
C ALA A 73 -11.19 -0.36 -32.25
N ARG A 74 -10.17 -0.51 -33.11
CA ARG A 74 -8.82 -0.92 -32.70
C ARG A 74 -8.14 0.14 -31.82
N ALA A 75 -8.26 1.42 -32.18
CA ALA A 75 -7.72 2.51 -31.36
C ALA A 75 -8.38 2.55 -29.98
N LEU A 76 -9.70 2.38 -29.91
CA LEU A 76 -10.43 2.32 -28.65
C LEU A 76 -10.01 1.11 -27.81
N LEU A 77 -9.88 -0.07 -28.41
CA LEU A 77 -9.38 -1.26 -27.71
C LEU A 77 -7.95 -1.06 -27.17
N GLU A 78 -7.09 -0.37 -27.92
CA GLU A 78 -5.74 -0.05 -27.46
C GLU A 78 -5.76 0.91 -26.27
N THR A 79 -6.65 1.90 -26.27
CA THR A 79 -6.83 2.77 -25.09
C THR A 79 -7.34 2.01 -23.87
N TYR A 80 -8.29 1.08 -24.04
CA TYR A 80 -8.76 0.25 -22.93
C TYR A 80 -7.67 -0.69 -22.41
N ARG A 81 -6.83 -1.25 -23.28
CA ARG A 81 -5.66 -2.05 -22.86
C ARG A 81 -4.70 -1.23 -22.02
N ALA A 82 -4.37 -0.01 -22.46
CA ALA A 82 -3.52 0.89 -21.71
C ALA A 82 -4.13 1.26 -20.34
N GLN A 83 -5.44 1.48 -20.26
CA GLN A 83 -6.14 1.73 -19.00
C GLN A 83 -6.14 0.51 -18.06
N ILE A 84 -6.34 -0.70 -18.60
CA ILE A 84 -6.26 -1.93 -17.82
C ILE A 84 -4.86 -2.11 -17.25
N GLU A 85 -3.82 -1.90 -18.06
CA GLU A 85 -2.42 -1.97 -17.61
C GLU A 85 -2.13 -0.94 -16.50
N GLN A 86 -2.69 0.28 -16.61
CA GLN A 86 -2.58 1.29 -15.54
C GLN A 86 -3.32 0.86 -14.26
N CYS A 87 -4.52 0.30 -14.37
CA CYS A 87 -5.25 -0.24 -13.23
C CYS A 87 -4.51 -1.39 -12.56
N GLU A 88 -3.87 -2.28 -13.33
CA GLU A 88 -3.04 -3.37 -12.80
C GLU A 88 -1.85 -2.82 -12.02
N LYS A 89 -1.16 -1.80 -12.54
CA LYS A 89 -0.06 -1.13 -11.83
C LYS A 89 -0.52 -0.50 -10.51
N LEU A 90 -1.63 0.25 -10.54
CA LEU A 90 -2.20 0.86 -9.34
C LEU A 90 -2.63 -0.18 -8.30
N LYS A 91 -3.17 -1.33 -8.75
CA LYS A 91 -3.51 -2.43 -7.85
C LYS A 91 -2.27 -2.98 -7.17
N VAL A 92 -1.19 -3.22 -7.91
CA VAL A 92 0.08 -3.70 -7.34
C VAL A 92 0.62 -2.70 -6.31
N GLU A 93 0.60 -1.40 -6.62
CA GLU A 93 1.03 -0.37 -5.66
C GLU A 93 0.15 -0.33 -4.41
N LEU A 94 -1.17 -0.47 -4.56
CA LEU A 94 -2.11 -0.51 -3.44
C LEU A 94 -1.91 -1.74 -2.56
N ASP A 95 -1.71 -2.92 -3.15
CA ASP A 95 -1.42 -4.16 -2.43
C ASP A 95 -0.11 -4.02 -1.63
N LEU A 96 0.91 -3.39 -2.22
CA LEU A 96 2.20 -3.14 -1.56
C LEU A 96 2.06 -2.18 -0.37
N ILE A 97 1.25 -1.13 -0.49
CA ILE A 97 0.91 -0.21 0.60
C ILE A 97 0.12 -0.94 1.69
N HIS A 98 -0.85 -1.77 1.31
CA HIS A 98 -1.68 -2.54 2.24
C HIS A 98 -0.83 -3.48 3.09
N ASP A 99 0.08 -4.23 2.46
CA ASP A 99 1.02 -5.12 3.14
C ASP A 99 1.97 -4.36 4.08
N ALA A 100 2.43 -3.18 3.65
CA ALA A 100 3.26 -2.33 4.50
C ALA A 100 2.49 -1.86 5.74
N ILE A 101 1.24 -1.41 5.59
CA ILE A 101 0.38 -1.00 6.70
C ILE A 101 0.14 -2.17 7.67
N ASN A 102 -0.16 -3.37 7.15
CA ASN A 102 -0.40 -4.54 8.01
C ASN A 102 0.86 -4.94 8.79
N ARG A 103 2.04 -4.85 8.17
CA ARG A 103 3.32 -5.04 8.88
C ARG A 103 3.50 -4.00 9.98
N THR A 104 3.31 -2.72 9.69
CA THR A 104 3.41 -1.65 10.69
C THR A 104 2.39 -1.82 11.83
N LYS A 105 1.16 -2.27 11.53
CA LYS A 105 0.16 -2.61 12.55
C LYS A 105 0.66 -3.71 13.47
N GLY A 106 1.22 -4.80 12.92
CA GLY A 106 1.80 -5.88 13.71
C GLY A 106 2.98 -5.40 14.57
N GLU A 107 3.88 -4.59 14.01
CA GLU A 107 5.00 -3.99 14.73
C GLU A 107 4.51 -3.11 15.91
N ILE A 108 3.54 -2.22 15.68
CA ILE A 108 2.96 -1.37 16.73
C ILE A 108 2.23 -2.22 17.77
N ALA A 109 1.51 -3.26 17.36
CA ALA A 109 0.85 -4.18 18.28
C ALA A 109 1.87 -4.89 19.17
N THR A 110 3.00 -5.34 18.61
CA THR A 110 4.08 -5.97 19.39
C THR A 110 4.80 -4.98 20.31
N LEU A 111 5.07 -3.76 19.86
CA LEU A 111 5.67 -2.71 20.68
C LEU A 111 4.74 -2.38 21.83
N HIS A 112 3.45 -2.14 21.57
CA HIS A 112 2.48 -1.85 22.61
C HIS A 112 2.34 -3.02 23.60
N ALA A 113 2.27 -4.27 23.12
CA ALA A 113 2.16 -5.43 23.98
C ALA A 113 3.40 -5.67 24.86
N LYS A 114 4.61 -5.41 24.35
CA LYS A 114 5.86 -5.57 25.11
C LYS A 114 6.11 -4.38 26.04
N SER A 115 6.11 -3.17 25.50
CA SER A 115 6.45 -1.95 26.22
C SER A 115 5.45 -1.58 27.31
N PHE A 116 4.20 -2.04 27.22
CA PHE A 116 3.19 -1.86 28.28
C PHE A 116 2.84 -3.17 29.01
N ASN A 117 3.62 -4.24 28.82
CA ASN A 117 3.54 -5.37 29.73
C ASN A 117 4.06 -4.93 31.11
N GLY A 118 3.47 -5.46 32.18
CA GLY A 118 3.75 -5.00 33.54
C GLY A 118 5.24 -5.02 33.92
N GLU A 119 6.02 -5.92 33.32
CA GLU A 119 7.43 -6.14 33.62
C GLU A 119 8.36 -5.05 33.05
N GLU A 120 8.15 -4.61 31.80
CA GLU A 120 8.97 -3.58 31.15
C GLU A 120 8.61 -2.18 31.69
N MET A 121 7.32 -1.95 31.97
CA MET A 121 6.86 -0.76 32.70
C MET A 121 7.39 -0.72 34.14
N ALA A 122 7.47 -1.85 34.83
CA ALA A 122 8.08 -1.92 36.16
C ALA A 122 9.58 -1.55 36.11
N LYS A 123 10.30 -1.95 35.06
CA LYS A 123 11.70 -1.56 34.87
C LYS A 123 11.86 -0.06 34.62
N VAL A 124 11.08 0.52 33.71
CA VAL A 124 11.11 1.97 33.45
C VAL A 124 10.71 2.78 34.69
N ASN A 125 9.69 2.34 35.43
CA ASN A 125 9.34 2.92 36.72
C ASN A 125 10.46 2.76 37.76
N GLY A 126 11.19 1.64 37.75
CA GLY A 126 12.36 1.42 38.59
C GLY A 126 13.51 2.36 38.26
N GLU A 127 13.79 2.58 36.97
CA GLU A 127 14.78 3.56 36.52
C GLU A 127 14.36 4.98 36.88
N LEU A 128 13.09 5.35 36.67
CA LEU A 128 12.54 6.63 37.13
C LEU A 128 12.65 6.77 38.66
N GLY A 129 12.38 5.69 39.40
CA GLY A 129 12.55 5.61 40.84
C GLY A 129 13.99 5.79 41.29
N ALA A 130 14.98 5.28 40.55
CA ALA A 130 16.39 5.52 40.82
C ALA A 130 16.76 7.00 40.65
N VAL A 131 16.17 7.67 39.67
CA VAL A 131 16.40 9.12 39.49
C VAL A 131 15.70 9.94 40.58
N VAL A 132 14.48 9.56 40.97
CA VAL A 132 13.81 10.16 42.14
C VAL A 132 14.65 9.96 43.40
N GLY A 133 15.19 8.77 43.62
CA GLY A 133 16.13 8.49 44.72
C GLY A 133 17.39 9.36 44.66
N GLY A 134 17.93 9.63 43.46
CA GLY A 134 19.02 10.58 43.27
C GLY A 134 18.64 12.03 43.65
N THR A 135 17.41 12.44 43.37
CA THR A 135 16.91 13.78 43.78
C THR A 135 16.65 13.87 45.28
N GLU A 136 16.18 12.78 45.91
CA GLU A 136 16.04 12.68 47.36
C GLU A 136 17.42 12.75 48.04
N GLN A 137 18.41 12.03 47.50
CA GLN A 137 19.78 12.06 48.01
C GLN A 137 20.42 13.46 47.88
N ALA A 138 20.20 14.16 46.75
CA ALA A 138 20.67 15.54 46.59
C ALA A 138 20.01 16.48 47.60
N THR A 139 18.71 16.31 47.85
CA THR A 139 17.97 17.09 48.86
C THR A 139 18.51 16.82 50.26
N GLN A 140 18.79 15.55 50.59
CA GLN A 140 19.39 15.17 51.87
C GLN A 140 20.78 15.82 52.05
N GLN A 141 21.64 15.82 51.02
CA GLN A 141 22.94 16.50 51.08
C GLN A 141 22.82 18.00 51.30
N ILE A 142 21.83 18.66 50.68
CA ILE A 142 21.56 20.09 50.88
C ILE A 142 21.19 20.36 52.35
N LEU A 143 20.31 19.54 52.92
CA LEU A 143 19.88 19.68 54.31
C LEU A 143 21.04 19.43 55.29
N GLU A 144 21.83 18.37 55.08
CA GLU A 144 23.00 18.06 55.91
C GLU A 144 24.06 19.17 55.85
N ALA A 145 24.32 19.73 54.66
CA ALA A 145 25.24 20.84 54.51
C ALA A 145 24.72 22.11 55.20
N ALA A 146 23.42 22.39 55.13
CA ALA A 146 22.79 23.51 55.83
C ALA A 146 22.87 23.36 57.36
N GLU A 147 22.63 22.17 57.89
CA GLU A 147 22.80 21.87 59.32
C GLU A 147 24.26 22.01 59.77
N ALA A 148 25.21 21.53 58.97
CA ALA A 148 26.64 21.70 59.25
C ALA A 148 27.04 23.18 59.28
N ILE A 149 26.50 24.01 58.36
CA ILE A 149 26.71 25.46 58.37
C ILE A 149 26.18 26.09 59.66
N ASP A 150 24.96 25.76 60.08
CA ASP A 150 24.36 26.31 61.30
C ASP A 150 25.17 25.95 62.56
N ASN A 151 25.63 24.69 62.64
CA ASN A 151 26.49 24.23 63.73
C ASN A 151 27.84 24.96 63.74
N ALA A 152 28.49 25.10 62.59
CA ALA A 152 29.77 25.80 62.47
C ALA A 152 29.63 27.29 62.78
N ALA A 153 28.57 27.95 62.31
CA ALA A 153 28.27 29.35 62.60
C ALA A 153 27.97 29.58 64.10
N SER A 154 27.21 28.68 64.71
CA SER A 154 26.94 28.68 66.15
C SER A 154 28.20 28.45 66.98
N ALA A 155 29.12 27.61 66.52
CA ALA A 155 30.41 27.39 67.15
C ALA A 155 31.29 28.64 67.03
N LEU A 156 31.32 29.29 65.86
CA LEU A 156 32.13 30.48 65.58
C LEU A 156 31.92 31.59 66.62
N GLY A 157 30.66 31.81 67.03
CA GLY A 157 30.31 32.79 68.07
C GLY A 157 30.73 32.43 69.50
N LYS A 158 31.23 31.22 69.73
CA LYS A 158 31.65 30.70 71.05
C LYS A 158 33.16 30.50 71.18
N VAL A 159 33.93 30.74 70.11
CA VAL A 159 35.38 30.54 70.10
C VAL A 159 36.12 31.87 70.02
N ASP A 160 37.13 32.05 70.88
CA ASP A 160 37.96 33.26 70.93
C ASP A 160 39.27 33.15 70.13
N SER A 161 39.67 31.92 69.73
CA SER A 161 40.91 31.69 68.98
C SER A 161 40.73 32.03 67.48
N ALA A 162 41.58 32.91 66.97
CA ALA A 162 41.59 33.29 65.55
C ALA A 162 41.80 32.09 64.61
N ASP A 163 42.65 31.12 65.01
CA ASP A 163 42.89 29.91 64.21
C ASP A 163 41.64 29.02 64.14
N GLN A 164 40.90 28.87 65.25
CA GLN A 164 39.67 28.09 65.28
C GLN A 164 38.54 28.78 64.50
N GLN A 165 38.45 30.11 64.60
CA GLN A 165 37.50 30.90 63.81
C GLN A 165 37.76 30.76 62.31
N LYS A 166 39.03 30.74 61.89
CA LYS A 166 39.41 30.52 60.50
C LYS A 166 38.96 29.15 60.00
N ILE A 167 39.23 28.08 60.74
CA ILE A 167 38.84 26.71 60.38
C ILE A 167 37.32 26.61 60.21
N LEU A 168 36.54 27.11 61.17
CA LEU A 168 35.08 27.07 61.10
C LEU A 168 34.54 27.90 59.93
N SER A 169 35.18 29.02 59.59
CA SER A 169 34.81 29.84 58.43
C SER A 169 35.10 29.12 57.11
N GLU A 170 36.23 28.42 57.02
CA GLU A 170 36.57 27.57 55.86
C GLU A 170 35.58 26.41 55.72
N GLU A 171 35.19 25.78 56.83
CA GLU A 171 34.17 24.71 56.83
C GLU A 171 32.81 25.21 56.33
N ILE A 172 32.33 26.37 56.81
CA ILE A 172 31.09 26.99 56.29
C ILE A 172 31.19 27.21 54.79
N GLN A 173 32.33 27.73 54.31
CA GLN A 173 32.53 28.00 52.90
C GLN A 173 32.50 26.71 52.06
N GLU A 174 33.12 25.63 52.54
CA GLU A 174 33.09 24.32 51.88
C GLU A 174 31.66 23.75 51.81
N ARG A 175 30.89 23.86 52.90
CA ARG A 175 29.48 23.40 52.92
C ARG A 175 28.59 24.20 51.96
N VAL A 176 28.82 25.50 51.81
CA VAL A 176 28.11 26.32 50.82
C VAL A 176 28.41 25.85 49.39
N VAL A 177 29.66 25.49 49.09
CA VAL A 177 30.02 24.91 47.78
C VAL A 177 29.29 23.58 47.55
N SER A 178 29.25 22.70 48.56
CA SER A 178 28.53 21.42 48.48
C SER A 178 27.04 21.60 48.18
N ILE A 179 26.38 22.63 48.74
CA ILE A 179 24.99 22.97 48.40
C ILE A 179 24.86 23.34 46.92
N PHE A 180 25.76 24.18 46.38
CA PHE A 180 25.70 24.57 44.97
C PHE A 180 25.88 23.36 44.04
N GLU A 181 26.78 22.44 44.38
CA GLU A 181 27.02 21.22 43.60
C GLU A 181 25.79 20.30 43.61
N ALA A 182 25.21 20.06 44.78
CA ALA A 182 24.00 19.25 44.93
C ALA A 182 22.80 19.84 44.18
N CYS A 183 22.57 21.16 44.28
CA CYS A 183 21.53 21.87 43.55
C CYS A 183 21.71 21.77 42.04
N ASN A 184 22.93 21.94 41.54
CA ASN A 184 23.22 21.86 40.11
C ASN A 184 22.97 20.45 39.57
N PHE A 185 23.36 19.42 40.33
CA PHE A 185 23.10 18.03 39.94
C PHE A 185 21.59 17.71 39.95
N GLN A 186 20.86 18.20 40.94
CA GLN A 186 19.41 18.05 41.04
C GLN A 186 18.69 18.73 39.87
N ASP A 187 19.05 19.98 39.53
CA ASP A 187 18.42 20.74 38.45
C ASP A 187 18.62 20.06 37.08
N LEU A 188 19.87 19.70 36.75
CA LEU A 188 20.17 19.02 35.49
C LEU A 188 19.45 17.66 35.39
N THR A 189 19.36 16.95 36.51
CA THR A 189 18.66 15.65 36.58
C THR A 189 17.16 15.84 36.39
N GLY A 190 16.54 16.79 37.07
CA GLY A 190 15.12 17.11 36.93
C GLY A 190 14.74 17.53 35.51
N GLN A 191 15.55 18.36 34.86
CA GLN A 191 15.35 18.78 33.47
C GLN A 191 15.43 17.59 32.49
N ARG A 192 16.43 16.72 32.66
CA ARG A 192 16.60 15.54 31.81
C ARG A 192 15.42 14.57 31.93
N ILE A 193 14.96 14.30 33.15
CA ILE A 193 13.76 13.48 33.38
C ILE A 193 12.57 14.10 32.67
N ASN A 194 12.31 15.39 32.89
CA ASN A 194 11.14 16.05 32.32
C ASN A 194 11.14 15.96 30.78
N LYS A 195 12.31 16.12 30.15
CA LYS A 195 12.47 15.96 28.70
C LYS A 195 12.17 14.53 28.24
N VAL A 196 12.72 13.51 28.91
CA VAL A 196 12.48 12.11 28.57
C VAL A 196 11.00 11.74 28.76
N MET A 197 10.42 12.09 29.91
CA MET A 197 9.01 11.84 30.21
C MET A 197 8.07 12.51 29.22
N THR A 198 8.36 13.75 28.84
CA THR A 198 7.58 14.47 27.80
C THR A 198 7.65 13.74 26.46
N THR A 199 8.83 13.23 26.10
CA THR A 199 9.02 12.46 24.86
C THR A 199 8.28 11.14 24.90
N MET A 200 8.31 10.41 26.03
CA MET A 200 7.56 9.15 26.18
C MET A 200 6.06 9.38 26.09
N LYS A 201 5.52 10.41 26.75
CA LYS A 201 4.10 10.79 26.65
C LYS A 201 3.69 11.15 25.23
N PHE A 202 4.57 11.83 24.49
CA PHE A 202 4.34 12.15 23.08
C PHE A 202 4.24 10.86 22.25
N ILE A 203 5.20 9.94 22.40
CA ILE A 203 5.19 8.65 21.70
C ILE A 203 3.93 7.85 22.04
N GLU A 204 3.58 7.74 23.32
CA GLU A 204 2.37 7.06 23.80
C GLU A 204 1.11 7.63 23.16
N HIS A 205 0.95 8.95 23.18
CA HIS A 205 -0.19 9.61 22.55
C HIS A 205 -0.30 9.27 21.06
N HIS A 206 0.81 9.29 20.33
CA HIS A 206 0.82 8.94 18.91
C HIS A 206 0.47 7.48 18.66
N ILE A 207 0.95 6.55 19.50
CA ILE A 207 0.58 5.13 19.41
C ILE A 207 -0.93 4.97 19.63
N VAL A 208 -1.49 5.60 20.67
CA VAL A 208 -2.93 5.53 20.95
C VAL A 208 -3.75 6.09 19.78
N VAL A 209 -3.37 7.24 19.23
CA VAL A 209 -4.05 7.82 18.06
C VAL A 209 -3.98 6.88 16.84
N MET A 210 -2.82 6.26 16.57
CA MET A 210 -2.70 5.29 15.48
C MET A 210 -3.59 4.07 15.70
N MET A 211 -3.68 3.56 16.93
CA MET A 211 -4.56 2.44 17.28
C MET A 211 -6.04 2.81 17.10
N ASP A 212 -6.44 4.02 17.51
CA ASP A 212 -7.82 4.51 17.35
C ASP A 212 -8.21 4.64 15.88
N ILE A 213 -7.33 5.17 15.02
CA ILE A 213 -7.56 5.25 13.57
C ILE A 213 -7.83 3.87 12.96
N TRP A 214 -7.28 2.81 13.55
CA TRP A 214 -7.39 1.44 13.06
C TRP A 214 -8.52 0.62 13.68
N GLY A 215 -9.43 1.26 14.44
CA GLY A 215 -10.57 0.59 15.05
C GLY A 215 -10.38 0.25 16.53
N GLY A 216 -9.41 0.87 17.18
CA GLY A 216 -9.15 0.76 18.61
C GLY A 216 -8.25 -0.40 19.01
N VAL A 217 -8.01 -0.52 20.32
CA VAL A 217 -7.06 -1.46 20.92
C VAL A 217 -7.36 -2.91 20.57
N ASP A 218 -8.64 -3.30 20.49
CA ASP A 218 -9.04 -4.69 20.25
C ASP A 218 -8.77 -5.14 18.81
N ALA A 219 -8.91 -4.25 17.83
CA ALA A 219 -8.57 -4.53 16.43
C ALA A 219 -7.06 -4.75 16.24
N ILE A 220 -6.24 -4.03 17.01
CA ILE A 220 -4.78 -4.11 16.98
C ILE A 220 -4.28 -5.36 17.73
N LYS A 221 -4.91 -5.73 18.85
CA LYS A 221 -4.57 -6.96 19.59
C LYS A 221 -4.66 -8.22 18.73
N ALA A 222 -5.58 -8.26 17.78
CA ALA A 222 -5.70 -9.37 16.83
C ALA A 222 -4.47 -9.54 15.92
N HIS A 223 -3.61 -8.51 15.81
CA HIS A 223 -2.40 -8.52 14.99
C HIS A 223 -1.14 -8.78 15.83
N VAL A 224 -1.27 -9.00 17.14
CA VAL A 224 -0.15 -9.42 17.99
C VAL A 224 0.18 -10.87 17.61
N PRO A 225 1.39 -11.17 17.13
CA PRO A 225 1.82 -12.54 16.89
C PRO A 225 1.76 -13.33 18.21
N PRO A 226 1.38 -14.62 18.17
CA PRO A 226 1.33 -15.45 19.36
C PRO A 226 2.69 -15.43 20.07
N ILE A 227 2.67 -15.34 21.40
CA ILE A 227 3.87 -15.43 22.21
C ILE A 227 4.44 -16.83 22.00
N VAL A 228 5.49 -16.92 21.18
CA VAL A 228 6.21 -18.18 20.97
C VAL A 228 7.11 -18.37 22.18
N ASP A 229 6.88 -19.45 22.93
CA ASP A 229 7.79 -19.85 24.00
C ASP A 229 9.13 -20.27 23.37
N THR A 230 10.17 -19.45 23.60
CA THR A 230 11.53 -19.68 23.09
C THR A 230 12.36 -20.56 24.01
N ARG A 231 11.80 -21.05 25.13
CA ARG A 231 12.49 -21.93 26.07
C ARG A 231 12.60 -23.34 25.50
N GLU A 232 13.80 -23.92 25.60
CA GLU A 232 14.10 -25.28 25.12
C GLU A 232 14.32 -26.26 26.28
N GLY A 233 14.09 -27.56 26.03
CA GLY A 233 14.31 -28.63 27.01
C GLY A 233 13.44 -28.50 28.26
N ASP A 234 14.02 -28.82 29.42
CA ASP A 234 13.32 -28.83 30.72
C ASP A 234 12.81 -27.44 31.11
N ALA A 235 13.42 -26.35 30.61
CA ALA A 235 12.97 -24.99 30.86
C ALA A 235 11.56 -24.71 30.28
N ARG A 236 11.13 -25.46 29.26
CA ARG A 236 9.78 -25.40 28.70
C ARG A 236 8.74 -26.12 29.56
N LEU A 237 9.17 -27.06 30.40
CA LEU A 237 8.31 -27.85 31.29
C LEU A 237 8.09 -27.15 32.65
N LEU A 238 8.96 -26.19 32.98
CA LEU A 238 8.86 -25.37 34.19
C LEU A 238 7.90 -24.21 33.95
N ASN A 239 6.61 -24.51 34.00
CA ASN A 239 5.57 -23.49 34.10
C ASN A 239 5.40 -23.12 35.58
N GLY A 240 5.54 -21.83 35.89
CA GLY A 240 5.39 -21.32 37.25
C GLY A 240 3.97 -21.50 37.80
N PRO A 241 3.71 -21.07 39.06
CA PRO A 241 2.40 -21.18 39.67
C PRO A 241 1.32 -20.50 38.81
N LYS A 242 0.19 -21.19 38.64
CA LYS A 242 -0.91 -20.81 37.75
C LYS A 242 -1.44 -19.40 38.05
N ALA A 243 -1.49 -18.55 37.03
CA ALA A 243 -2.26 -17.30 37.06
C ALA A 243 -3.75 -17.58 36.73
N GLU A 244 -4.67 -16.78 37.29
CA GLU A 244 -6.11 -16.93 36.98
C GLU A 244 -6.38 -16.75 35.47
N GLY A 245 -7.02 -17.75 34.87
CA GLY A 245 -7.41 -17.75 33.45
C GLY A 245 -6.39 -18.33 32.47
N ASP A 246 -5.23 -18.82 32.93
CA ASP A 246 -4.19 -19.36 32.06
C ASP A 246 -4.59 -20.72 31.44
N VAL A 247 -4.47 -20.82 30.11
CA VAL A 247 -4.92 -21.98 29.31
C VAL A 247 -3.69 -22.83 28.95
N GLY A 248 -3.65 -24.08 29.42
CA GLY A 248 -2.50 -24.98 29.18
C GLY A 248 -1.96 -25.69 30.43
N HIS A 249 -2.50 -25.40 31.61
CA HIS A 249 -2.24 -26.16 32.84
C HIS A 249 -3.24 -27.30 32.97
N ALA A 250 -2.77 -28.50 33.34
CA ALA A 250 -3.64 -29.62 33.67
C ALA A 250 -4.59 -29.21 34.81
N SER A 251 -5.90 -29.41 34.61
CA SER A 251 -6.88 -29.19 35.66
C SER A 251 -6.83 -30.32 36.68
N GLN A 252 -7.40 -30.11 37.88
CA GLN A 252 -7.51 -31.17 38.87
C GLN A 252 -8.32 -32.36 38.32
N ASP A 253 -9.34 -32.08 37.51
CA ASP A 253 -10.15 -33.10 36.85
C ASP A 253 -9.32 -33.94 35.84
N ASP A 254 -8.37 -33.31 35.12
CA ASP A 254 -7.46 -34.02 34.22
C ASP A 254 -6.48 -34.93 34.98
N ILE A 255 -6.02 -34.49 36.15
CA ILE A 255 -5.13 -35.28 37.02
C ILE A 255 -5.91 -36.46 37.59
N ASP A 256 -7.12 -36.23 38.10
CA ASP A 256 -7.95 -37.27 38.70
C ASP A 256 -8.35 -38.33 37.67
N ALA A 257 -8.50 -37.96 36.38
CA ALA A 257 -8.74 -38.90 35.29
C ALA A 257 -7.54 -39.82 34.97
N MET A 258 -6.31 -39.47 35.38
CA MET A 258 -5.12 -40.32 35.17
C MET A 258 -4.97 -41.42 36.24
N PHE A 259 -5.62 -41.27 37.40
CA PHE A 259 -5.48 -42.18 38.54
C PHE A 259 -6.74 -43.01 38.83
N ASN A 260 -7.77 -42.92 37.99
CA ASN A 260 -9.01 -43.71 38.06
C ASN A 260 -9.12 -44.74 36.93
#